data_AF-A0A7X8J6U0-F1
#
_entry.id   AF-A0A7X8J6U0-F1
#
_cell.length_a   1.000
_cell.length_b   1.000
_cell.length_c   1.000
_cell.angle_alpha   90.00
_cell.angle_beta   90.00
_cell.angle_gamma   90.00
#
_symmetry.space_group_name_H-M   'P 1'
#
loop_
_entity.id
_entity.type
_entity.pdbx_description
1 polymer ?
#
loop_
_entity_poly.entity_id
_entity_poly.type
_entity_poly.pdbx_seq_one_letter_code
_entity_poly.pdbx_strand_id
1 'polypeptide(L)'
;MPKHNLLYIPHRDSPGTKRKARRQWDVLCGLMALLIAVSTIICIGKDFELGEPNIHGFPLWFLLFCAYPFIWLISLFNITSGIEGSALVEFIISYNYQGIALGIINLSGLVIIWLLVRFWFMHSFGSKWVKTSSVFMMMYVGWGVVQLIFYLMGILWGNGGFESLHAHLRGYEYRTAEIRSPAQSDAPKSSVSNTQPHSK
;
A
#
# COMPACT_ATOMS: atom_id res chain seq x y z
N MET A 1 36.99 -39.38 -28.25
CA MET A 1 35.76 -38.90 -27.59
C MET A 1 36.06 -37.57 -26.91
N PRO A 2 35.60 -36.43 -27.44
CA PRO A 2 35.82 -35.15 -26.79
C PRO A 2 34.86 -35.03 -25.58
N LYS A 3 35.43 -34.80 -24.40
CA LYS A 3 34.67 -34.45 -23.19
C LYS A 3 34.10 -33.04 -23.41
N HIS A 4 32.80 -32.96 -23.70
CA HIS A 4 32.08 -31.69 -23.62
C HIS A 4 32.12 -31.20 -22.18
N ASN A 5 32.95 -30.19 -21.91
CA ASN A 5 32.88 -29.39 -20.69
C ASN A 5 31.55 -28.62 -20.71
N LEU A 6 30.50 -29.25 -20.20
CA LEU A 6 29.13 -28.73 -20.15
C LEU A 6 28.93 -27.59 -19.12
N LEU A 7 30.00 -27.14 -18.47
CA LEU A 7 29.99 -26.12 -17.41
C LEU A 7 31.09 -25.08 -17.62
N TYR A 8 31.23 -24.60 -18.86
CA TYR A 8 31.97 -23.38 -19.14
C TYR A 8 31.03 -22.17 -19.00
N ILE A 9 30.88 -21.65 -17.78
CA ILE A 9 30.35 -20.30 -17.55
C ILE A 9 31.51 -19.37 -17.19
N PRO A 10 32.16 -18.71 -18.15
CA PRO A 10 32.89 -17.50 -17.86
C PRO A 10 32.32 -16.41 -18.75
N HIS A 11 31.16 -15.90 -18.37
CA HIS A 11 30.87 -14.51 -18.70
C HIS A 11 31.57 -13.67 -17.64
N ARG A 12 32.89 -13.52 -17.81
CA ARG A 12 33.71 -12.61 -17.01
C ARG A 12 33.31 -11.19 -17.43
N ASP A 13 32.21 -10.70 -16.86
CA ASP A 13 31.72 -9.36 -17.14
C ASP A 13 32.84 -8.36 -16.93
N SER A 14 33.02 -7.45 -17.90
CA SER A 14 34.03 -6.40 -17.78
C SER A 14 33.82 -5.61 -16.49
N PRO A 15 34.89 -5.16 -15.81
CA PRO A 15 34.76 -4.35 -14.60
C PRO A 15 33.92 -3.08 -14.84
N GLY A 16 33.93 -2.53 -16.07
CA GLY A 16 33.08 -1.41 -16.47
C GLY A 16 31.58 -1.75 -16.48
N THR A 17 31.21 -2.92 -17.01
CA THR A 17 29.81 -3.38 -17.04
C THR A 17 29.27 -3.61 -15.63
N LYS A 18 30.08 -4.22 -14.75
CA LYS A 18 29.72 -4.42 -13.33
C LYS A 18 29.51 -3.10 -12.59
N ARG A 19 30.39 -2.12 -12.82
CA ARG A 19 30.29 -0.78 -12.21
C ARG A 19 29.04 -0.03 -12.68
N LYS A 20 28.71 -0.10 -13.98
CA LYS A 20 27.51 0.53 -14.53
C LYS A 20 26.23 -0.09 -13.96
N ALA A 21 26.14 -1.42 -13.93
CA ALA A 21 24.98 -2.14 -13.37
C ALA A 21 24.79 -1.80 -11.88
N ARG A 22 25.88 -1.76 -11.10
CA ARG A 22 25.84 -1.34 -9.69
C ARG A 22 25.31 0.09 -9.52
N ARG A 23 25.82 1.04 -10.31
CA ARG A 23 25.38 2.44 -10.22
C ARG A 23 23.91 2.59 -10.59
N GLN A 24 23.44 1.87 -11.62
CA GLN A 24 22.03 1.88 -12.00
C GLN A 24 21.14 1.35 -10.87
N TRP A 25 21.53 0.23 -10.25
CA TRP A 25 20.84 -0.33 -9.10
C TRP A 25 20.77 0.66 -7.92
N ASP A 26 21.90 1.28 -7.56
CA ASP A 26 21.97 2.26 -6.47
C ASP A 26 21.03 3.47 -6.72
N VAL A 27 21.00 3.98 -7.94
CA VAL A 27 20.12 5.09 -8.33
C VAL A 27 18.65 4.69 -8.23
N LEU A 28 18.29 3.50 -8.69
CA LEU A 28 16.92 3.00 -8.60
C LEU A 28 16.48 2.78 -7.15
N CYS A 29 17.35 2.23 -6.30
CA CYS A 29 17.07 2.12 -4.86
C CYS A 29 16.93 3.49 -4.21
N GLY A 30 17.78 4.46 -4.55
CA GLY A 30 17.67 5.82 -4.04
C GLY A 30 16.35 6.49 -4.44
N LEU A 31 15.95 6.33 -5.70
CA LEU A 31 14.67 6.84 -6.19
C LEU A 31 13.47 6.16 -5.51
N MET A 32 13.54 4.85 -5.31
CA MET A 32 12.53 4.10 -4.57
C MET A 32 12.42 4.57 -3.12
N ALA A 33 13.55 4.78 -2.45
CA ALA A 33 13.58 5.30 -1.08
C ALA A 33 12.93 6.69 -0.99
N LEU A 34 13.20 7.56 -1.98
CA LEU A 34 12.57 8.86 -2.08
C LEU A 34 11.05 8.75 -2.26
N LEU A 35 10.57 7.89 -3.16
CA LEU A 35 9.14 7.65 -3.38
C LEU A 35 8.45 7.13 -2.12
N ILE A 36 9.09 6.19 -1.40
CA ILE A 36 8.59 5.68 -0.12
C ILE A 36 8.51 6.81 0.89
N ALA A 37 9.58 7.59 1.07
CA ALA A 37 9.61 8.70 2.04
C ALA A 37 8.53 9.75 1.76
N VAL A 38 8.38 10.18 0.49
CA VAL A 38 7.35 11.13 0.08
C VAL A 38 5.95 10.57 0.35
N SER A 39 5.71 9.31 -0.03
CA SER A 39 4.42 8.65 0.20
C SER A 39 4.11 8.54 1.69
N THR A 40 5.11 8.19 2.51
CA THR A 40 4.97 8.13 3.97
C THR A 40 4.61 9.48 4.55
N ILE A 41 5.30 10.56 4.15
CA ILE A 41 5.02 11.94 4.61
C ILE A 41 3.57 12.34 4.27
N ILE A 42 3.11 12.04 3.05
CA ILE A 42 1.73 12.35 2.62
C ILE A 42 0.69 11.62 3.49
N CYS A 43 1.02 10.43 3.98
CA CYS A 43 0.12 9.58 4.77
C CYS A 43 0.22 9.81 6.29
N ILE A 44 1.05 10.73 6.78
CA ILE A 44 1.18 10.98 8.23
C ILE A 44 -0.11 11.58 8.78
N GLY A 45 -0.63 11.01 9.88
CA GLY A 45 -1.79 11.53 10.60
C GLY A 45 -3.11 11.38 9.84
N LYS A 46 -3.18 10.45 8.90
CA LYS A 46 -4.41 10.10 8.17
C LYS A 46 -4.84 8.70 8.58
N ASP A 47 -6.01 8.60 9.19
CA ASP A 47 -6.67 7.33 9.46
C ASP A 47 -7.18 6.72 8.16
N PHE A 48 -7.20 5.38 8.13
CA PHE A 48 -7.49 4.63 6.93
C PHE A 48 -8.67 3.68 7.14
N GLU A 49 -9.61 3.74 6.21
CA GLU A 49 -10.54 2.65 5.92
C GLU A 49 -10.39 2.27 4.45
N LEU A 50 -10.19 0.98 4.15
CA LEU A 50 -10.02 0.42 2.79
C LEU A 50 -11.18 0.75 1.81
N GLY A 51 -12.28 1.33 2.29
CA GLY A 51 -13.48 1.65 1.51
C GLY A 51 -13.74 3.14 1.29
N GLU A 52 -12.99 4.05 1.92
CA GLU A 52 -13.26 5.48 1.75
C GLU A 52 -12.58 6.05 0.50
N PRO A 53 -13.28 6.87 -0.32
CA PRO A 53 -12.74 7.51 -1.51
C PRO A 53 -11.83 8.71 -1.16
N ASN A 54 -10.83 8.48 -0.32
CA ASN A 54 -9.85 9.49 0.09
C ASN A 54 -8.67 9.51 -0.90
N ILE A 55 -8.31 10.70 -1.38
CA ILE A 55 -7.16 10.94 -2.26
C ILE A 55 -5.83 10.43 -1.69
N HIS A 56 -5.69 10.40 -0.36
CA HIS A 56 -4.53 9.81 0.32
C HIS A 56 -4.40 8.28 0.13
N GLY A 57 -5.43 7.62 -0.40
CA GLY A 57 -5.44 6.20 -0.71
C GLY A 57 -4.40 5.79 -1.74
N PHE A 58 -4.06 6.64 -2.72
CA PHE A 58 -3.08 6.32 -3.77
C PHE A 58 -1.65 6.08 -3.21
N PRO A 59 -1.01 7.03 -2.49
CA PRO A 59 0.31 6.81 -1.90
C PRO A 59 0.31 5.70 -0.84
N LEU A 60 -0.78 5.53 -0.10
CA LEU A 60 -0.92 4.45 0.86
C LEU A 60 -0.99 3.08 0.17
N TRP A 61 -1.72 2.96 -0.94
CA TRP A 61 -1.77 1.74 -1.76
C TRP A 61 -0.40 1.38 -2.31
N PHE A 62 0.38 2.38 -2.73
CA PHE A 62 1.77 2.16 -3.13
C PHE A 62 2.61 1.58 -1.98
N LEU A 63 2.53 2.17 -0.79
CA LEU A 63 3.24 1.68 0.40
C LEU A 63 2.81 0.26 0.77
N LEU A 64 1.51 -0.03 0.76
CA LEU A 64 0.97 -1.36 1.06
C LEU A 64 1.43 -2.39 0.02
N PHE A 65 1.38 -2.03 -1.26
CA PHE A 65 1.82 -2.90 -2.34
C PHE A 65 3.30 -3.29 -2.22
N CYS A 66 4.14 -2.33 -1.83
CA CYS A 66 5.56 -2.59 -1.57
C CYS A 66 5.79 -3.44 -0.32
N ALA A 67 4.91 -3.32 0.68
CA ALA A 67 5.03 -4.04 1.94
C ALA A 67 4.57 -5.51 1.83
N TYR A 68 3.66 -5.84 0.90
CA TYR A 68 3.07 -7.19 0.78
C TYR A 68 4.09 -8.33 0.76
N PRO A 69 5.18 -8.29 -0.02
CA PRO A 69 6.17 -9.37 -0.02
C PRO A 69 6.80 -9.58 1.36
N PHE A 70 7.06 -8.50 2.10
CA PHE A 70 7.63 -8.58 3.44
C PHE A 70 6.63 -9.11 4.45
N ILE A 71 5.39 -8.60 4.41
CA ILE A 71 4.30 -9.06 5.27
C ILE A 71 4.04 -10.55 5.02
N TRP A 72 4.05 -10.98 3.76
CA TRP A 72 3.89 -12.38 3.38
C TRP A 72 5.02 -13.26 3.95
N LEU A 73 6.29 -12.83 3.83
CA LEU A 73 7.43 -13.55 4.39
C LEU A 73 7.35 -13.65 5.92
N ILE A 74 6.97 -12.57 6.60
CA ILE A 74 6.78 -12.55 8.06
C ILE A 74 5.63 -13.48 8.45
N SER A 75 4.53 -13.47 7.70
CA SER A 75 3.40 -14.36 7.94
C SER A 75 3.82 -15.83 7.80
N LEU A 76 4.61 -16.17 6.78
CA LEU A 76 5.14 -17.52 6.60
C LEU A 76 6.05 -17.92 7.76
N PHE A 77 6.93 -17.02 8.19
CA PHE A 77 7.81 -17.25 9.35
C PHE A 77 7.01 -17.51 10.64
N ASN A 78 6.00 -16.68 10.92
CA ASN A 78 5.14 -16.84 12.09
C ASN A 78 4.40 -18.19 12.07
N ILE A 79 3.88 -18.61 10.92
CA ILE A 79 3.23 -19.92 10.75
C ILE A 79 4.23 -21.05 11.05
N THR A 80 5.45 -20.98 10.52
CA THR A 80 6.45 -22.03 10.75
C THR A 80 7.00 -22.07 12.17
N SER A 81 6.99 -20.94 12.87
CA SER A 81 7.54 -20.80 14.23
C SER A 81 6.48 -20.89 15.33
N GLY A 82 5.19 -20.97 14.97
CA GLY A 82 4.07 -21.04 15.92
C GLY A 82 3.89 -19.77 16.76
N ILE A 83 4.31 -18.60 16.24
CA ILE A 83 4.19 -17.33 16.96
C ILE A 83 2.81 -16.74 16.68
N GLU A 84 1.94 -16.70 17.69
CA GLU A 84 0.62 -16.07 17.63
C GLU A 84 0.73 -14.58 17.97
N GLY A 85 0.13 -13.72 17.14
CA GLY A 85 0.04 -12.27 17.38
C GLY A 85 1.37 -11.52 17.23
N SER A 86 1.91 -11.41 16.01
CA SER A 86 3.16 -10.67 15.81
C SER A 86 2.95 -9.17 16.08
N ALA A 87 3.81 -8.58 16.92
CA ALA A 87 3.86 -7.15 17.22
C ALA A 87 3.92 -6.25 15.96
N LEU A 88 4.38 -6.79 14.83
CA LEU A 88 4.36 -6.13 13.53
C LEU A 88 2.94 -5.86 12.99
N VAL A 89 2.01 -6.81 13.18
CA VAL A 89 0.61 -6.64 12.76
C VAL A 89 -0.08 -5.61 13.65
N GLU A 90 0.18 -5.63 14.95
CA GLU A 90 -0.32 -4.63 15.90
C GLU A 90 0.27 -3.23 15.64
N PHE A 91 1.53 -3.17 15.21
CA PHE A 91 2.19 -1.93 14.77
C PHE A 91 1.62 -1.40 13.45
N ILE A 92 1.21 -2.27 12.52
CA ILE A 92 0.55 -1.88 11.27
C ILE A 92 -0.89 -1.42 11.51
N ILE A 93 -1.60 -2.05 12.44
CA ILE A 93 -3.03 -1.80 12.74
C ILE A 93 -3.22 -0.66 13.76
N SER A 94 -2.18 -0.22 14.45
CA SER A 94 -2.26 0.94 15.34
C SER A 94 -2.78 2.18 14.60
N TYR A 95 -4.04 2.51 14.87
CA TYR A 95 -4.76 3.66 14.34
C TYR A 95 -3.89 4.92 14.50
N ASN A 96 -3.80 5.73 13.44
CA ASN A 96 -2.93 6.90 13.22
C ASN A 96 -1.48 6.71 12.74
N TYR A 97 -0.83 5.54 12.90
CA TYR A 97 0.59 5.38 12.52
C TYR A 97 0.84 4.45 11.33
N GLN A 98 -0.21 3.95 10.68
CA GLN A 98 -0.11 2.96 9.61
C GLN A 98 0.80 3.39 8.45
N GLY A 99 0.71 4.64 7.99
CA GLY A 99 1.57 5.17 6.93
C GLY A 99 3.06 5.19 7.31
N ILE A 100 3.36 5.51 8.57
CA ILE A 100 4.72 5.50 9.12
C ILE A 100 5.22 4.06 9.27
N ALA A 101 4.38 3.17 9.81
CA ALA A 101 4.71 1.76 9.97
C ALA A 101 5.07 1.10 8.64
N LEU A 102 4.22 1.29 7.61
CA LEU A 102 4.49 0.80 6.26
C LEU A 102 5.74 1.44 5.65
N GLY A 103 5.95 2.74 5.88
CA GLY A 103 7.17 3.43 5.46
C GLY A 103 8.44 2.80 6.02
N ILE A 104 8.48 2.53 7.33
CA ILE A 104 9.61 1.91 8.02
C ILE A 104 9.85 0.48 7.51
N ILE A 105 8.78 -0.31 7.35
CA ILE A 105 8.89 -1.68 6.82
C ILE A 105 9.46 -1.66 5.40
N ASN A 106 8.97 -0.77 4.54
CA ASN A 106 9.45 -0.66 3.16
C ASN A 106 10.90 -0.16 3.08
N LEU A 107 11.28 0.84 3.88
CA LEU A 107 12.65 1.34 3.91
C LEU A 107 13.63 0.30 4.45
N SER A 108 13.28 -0.39 5.53
CA SER A 108 14.12 -1.47 6.08
C SER A 108 14.25 -2.62 5.09
N GLY A 109 13.15 -3.04 4.46
CA GLY A 109 13.15 -4.04 3.40
C GLY A 109 14.00 -3.64 2.20
N LEU A 110 13.90 -2.38 1.76
CA LEU A 110 14.71 -1.84 0.67
C LEU A 110 16.21 -1.84 1.01
N VAL A 111 16.59 -1.49 2.24
CA VAL A 111 17.99 -1.55 2.70
C VAL A 111 18.50 -2.98 2.68
N ILE A 112 17.71 -3.95 3.16
CA ILE A 112 18.07 -5.37 3.14
C ILE A 112 18.26 -5.86 1.71
N ILE A 113 17.30 -5.59 0.81
CA ILE A 113 17.40 -5.97 -0.61
C ILE A 113 18.60 -5.30 -1.27
N TRP A 114 18.85 -4.03 -0.97
CA TRP A 114 20.00 -3.30 -1.49
C TRP A 114 21.32 -3.94 -1.06
N LEU A 115 21.47 -4.29 0.23
CA LEU A 115 22.66 -4.99 0.75
C LEU A 115 22.82 -6.37 0.11
N LEU A 116 21.75 -7.15 0.01
CA LEU A 116 21.77 -8.47 -0.60
C LEU A 116 22.21 -8.41 -2.07
N VAL A 117 21.63 -7.50 -2.86
CA VAL A 117 21.99 -7.37 -4.28
C VAL A 117 23.42 -6.87 -4.43
N ARG A 118 23.83 -5.91 -3.59
CA ARG A 118 25.14 -5.27 -3.66
C ARG A 118 26.29 -6.20 -3.27
N PHE A 119 26.14 -6.95 -2.20
CA PHE A 119 27.23 -7.77 -1.64
C PHE A 119 27.12 -9.24 -2.06
N TRP A 120 25.92 -9.80 -2.10
CA TRP A 120 25.74 -11.24 -2.32
C TRP A 120 25.45 -11.59 -3.78
N PHE A 121 24.39 -11.02 -4.38
CA PHE A 121 24.01 -11.40 -5.75
C PHE A 121 25.04 -10.99 -6.81
N MET A 122 25.72 -9.85 -6.62
CA MET A 122 26.81 -9.47 -7.53
C MET A 122 28.00 -10.43 -7.47
N HIS A 123 28.25 -11.04 -6.32
CA HIS A 123 29.33 -12.01 -6.18
C HIS A 123 28.93 -13.37 -6.75
N SER A 124 27.72 -13.84 -6.43
CA SER A 124 27.26 -15.19 -6.76
C SER A 124 26.69 -15.36 -8.18
N PHE A 125 25.93 -14.38 -8.70
CA PHE A 125 25.16 -14.54 -9.96
C PHE A 125 25.61 -13.61 -11.11
N GLY A 126 26.53 -12.67 -10.86
CA GLY A 126 27.10 -11.77 -11.87
C GLY A 126 26.19 -10.61 -12.29
N SER A 127 26.60 -9.83 -13.30
CA SER A 127 25.95 -8.54 -13.62
C SER A 127 24.62 -8.66 -14.36
N LYS A 128 24.36 -9.78 -15.04
CA LYS A 128 23.07 -10.04 -15.72
C LYS A 128 21.93 -10.10 -14.71
N TRP A 129 22.16 -10.72 -13.56
CA TRP A 129 21.15 -10.84 -12.51
C TRP A 129 20.78 -9.47 -11.93
N VAL A 130 21.79 -8.63 -11.66
CA VAL A 130 21.59 -7.24 -11.21
C VAL A 130 20.79 -6.42 -12.22
N LYS A 131 21.01 -6.62 -13.53
CA LYS A 131 20.20 -5.96 -14.57
C LYS A 131 18.74 -6.39 -14.48
N THR A 132 18.47 -7.69 -14.34
CA THR A 132 17.10 -8.19 -14.17
C THR A 132 16.45 -7.63 -12.91
N SER A 133 17.14 -7.64 -11.76
CA SER A 133 16.64 -7.00 -10.53
C SER A 133 16.38 -5.52 -10.71
N SER A 134 17.22 -4.82 -11.47
CA SER A 134 17.04 -3.40 -11.80
C SER A 134 15.79 -3.16 -12.64
N VAL A 135 15.42 -4.07 -13.55
CA VAL A 135 14.17 -3.97 -14.31
C VAL A 135 12.96 -4.11 -13.37
N PHE A 136 12.98 -5.07 -12.45
CA PHE A 136 11.91 -5.20 -11.44
C PHE A 136 11.82 -3.94 -10.56
N MET A 137 12.94 -3.42 -10.06
CA MET A 137 12.94 -2.18 -9.28
C MET A 137 12.43 -0.99 -10.09
N MET A 138 12.75 -0.92 -11.39
CA MET A 138 12.23 0.12 -12.29
C MET A 138 10.70 0.02 -12.45
N MET A 139 10.12 -1.18 -12.46
CA MET A 139 8.66 -1.34 -12.45
C MET A 139 8.03 -0.80 -11.16
N TYR A 140 8.61 -1.10 -9.99
CA TYR A 140 8.15 -0.54 -8.70
C TYR A 140 8.23 0.98 -8.66
N VAL A 141 9.34 1.54 -9.13
CA VAL A 141 9.53 2.99 -9.25
C VAL A 141 8.48 3.60 -10.18
N GLY A 142 8.28 3.01 -11.37
CA GLY A 142 7.28 3.48 -12.34
C GLY A 142 5.87 3.46 -11.74
N TRP A 143 5.53 2.40 -11.02
CA TRP A 143 4.26 2.30 -10.30
C TRP A 143 4.10 3.38 -9.22
N GLY A 144 5.14 3.62 -8.41
CA GLY A 144 5.11 4.67 -7.38
C GLY A 144 4.94 6.08 -7.97
N VAL A 145 5.60 6.37 -9.09
CA VAL A 145 5.42 7.64 -9.81
C VAL A 145 3.99 7.81 -10.29
N VAL A 146 3.39 6.77 -10.90
CA VAL A 146 1.99 6.81 -11.35
C VAL A 146 1.03 7.08 -10.19
N GLN A 147 1.24 6.43 -9.04
CA GLN A 147 0.41 6.63 -7.85
C GLN A 147 0.49 8.07 -7.31
N LEU A 148 1.69 8.66 -7.29
CA LEU A 148 1.86 10.07 -6.91
C LEU A 148 1.22 11.03 -7.92
N ILE A 149 1.25 10.72 -9.22
CA ILE A 149 0.56 11.51 -10.24
C ILE A 149 -0.95 11.48 -10.01
N PHE A 150 -1.54 10.31 -9.72
CA PHE A 150 -2.98 10.22 -9.42
C PHE A 150 -3.36 10.97 -8.15
N TYR A 151 -2.51 10.91 -7.12
CA TYR A 151 -2.68 11.76 -5.94
C TYR A 151 -2.69 13.25 -6.28
N LEU A 152 -1.74 13.72 -7.09
CA LEU A 152 -1.67 15.10 -7.54
C LEU A 152 -2.88 15.49 -8.39
N MET A 153 -3.34 14.62 -9.30
CA MET A 153 -4.57 14.85 -10.06
C MET A 153 -5.78 14.98 -9.13
N GLY A 154 -5.86 14.14 -8.09
CA GLY A 154 -6.91 14.23 -7.08
C GLY A 154 -6.93 15.58 -6.35
N ILE A 155 -5.75 16.11 -5.98
CA ILE A 155 -5.63 17.45 -5.39
C ILE A 155 -6.07 18.53 -6.38
N LEU A 156 -5.61 18.44 -7.63
CA LEU A 156 -5.93 19.42 -8.67
C LEU A 156 -7.43 19.44 -8.99
N TRP A 157 -8.09 18.28 -9.02
CA TRP A 157 -9.53 18.19 -9.19
C TRP A 157 -10.28 18.78 -7.99
N GLY A 158 -9.85 18.48 -6.76
CA GLY A 158 -10.45 19.05 -5.56
C GLY A 158 -10.35 20.57 -5.51
N ASN A 159 -9.21 21.13 -5.91
CA ASN A 159 -9.01 22.59 -5.99
C ASN A 159 -9.65 23.23 -7.23
N GLY A 160 -9.90 22.43 -8.29
CA GLY A 160 -10.50 22.86 -9.55
C GLY A 160 -12.03 22.87 -9.55
N GLY A 161 -12.68 22.57 -8.42
CA GLY A 161 -14.14 22.58 -8.28
C GLY A 161 -14.86 21.36 -8.86
N PHE A 162 -14.13 20.29 -9.21
CA PHE A 162 -14.75 19.01 -9.56
C PHE A 162 -15.11 18.27 -8.27
N GLU A 163 -16.33 18.49 -7.81
CA GLU A 163 -16.87 17.77 -6.67
C GLU A 163 -17.12 16.30 -7.06
N SER A 164 -16.70 15.36 -6.22
CA SER A 164 -16.84 13.93 -6.53
C SER A 164 -18.31 13.54 -6.73
N LEU A 165 -18.59 12.65 -7.68
CA LEU A 165 -19.95 12.14 -7.95
C LEU A 165 -20.63 11.57 -6.68
N HIS A 166 -19.84 11.03 -5.74
CA HIS A 166 -20.32 10.53 -4.46
C HIS A 166 -20.80 11.62 -3.49
N ALA A 167 -20.26 12.83 -3.57
CA ALA A 167 -20.79 13.98 -2.82
C ALA A 167 -22.14 14.42 -3.40
N HIS A 168 -22.26 14.42 -4.73
CA HIS A 168 -23.53 14.71 -5.42
C HIS A 168 -24.61 13.67 -5.09
N LEU A 169 -24.27 12.37 -5.09
CA LEU A 169 -25.20 11.29 -4.75
C LEU A 169 -25.64 11.32 -3.27
N ARG A 170 -24.72 11.61 -2.33
CA ARG A 170 -25.09 11.80 -0.91
C ARG A 170 -26.03 12.98 -0.70
N GLY A 171 -25.85 14.07 -1.45
CA GLY A 171 -26.78 15.21 -1.45
C GLY A 171 -28.18 14.84 -1.94
N TYR A 172 -28.28 13.98 -2.96
CA TYR A 172 -29.57 13.44 -3.41
C TYR A 172 -30.22 12.54 -2.36
N GLU A 173 -29.47 11.61 -1.76
CA GLU A 173 -29.99 10.68 -0.75
C GLU A 173 -30.54 11.41 0.47
N TYR A 174 -29.84 12.44 0.96
CA TYR A 174 -30.30 13.30 2.05
C TYR A 174 -31.58 14.08 1.69
N ARG A 175 -31.63 14.69 0.49
CA ARG A 175 -32.82 15.42 0.01
C ARG A 175 -34.03 14.50 -0.16
N THR A 176 -33.82 13.23 -0.54
CA THR A 176 -34.90 12.26 -0.70
C THR A 176 -35.44 11.77 0.66
N ALA A 177 -34.55 11.65 1.66
CA ALA A 177 -34.93 11.33 3.03
C ALA A 177 -35.71 12.48 3.70
N GLU A 178 -35.30 13.73 3.45
CA GLU A 178 -35.98 14.92 3.96
C GLU A 178 -37.40 15.08 3.38
N ILE A 179 -37.59 14.77 2.08
CA ILE A 179 -38.92 14.78 1.43
C ILE A 179 -39.84 13.65 1.94
N ARG A 180 -39.29 12.53 2.43
CA ARG A 180 -40.09 11.43 3.01
C ARG A 180 -40.59 11.70 4.43
N SER A 181 -39.94 12.59 5.20
CA SER A 181 -40.21 12.79 6.62
C SER A 181 -41.45 13.63 7.01
N PRO A 182 -42.09 14.47 6.17
CA PRO A 182 -43.30 15.18 6.58
C PRO A 182 -44.61 14.40 6.32
N ALA A 183 -44.57 13.22 5.69
CA ALA A 183 -45.79 12.49 5.31
C ALA A 183 -46.37 11.57 6.40
N GLN A 184 -45.80 11.55 7.62
CA GLN A 184 -46.22 10.61 8.68
C GLN A 184 -46.47 11.32 10.04
N SER A 185 -47.20 12.44 10.02
CA SER A 185 -47.62 13.17 11.23
C SER A 185 -49.14 13.24 11.46
N ASP A 186 -49.98 12.66 10.59
CA ASP A 186 -51.43 12.76 10.71
C ASP A 186 -52.09 11.38 10.81
N ALA A 187 -52.09 10.78 12.01
CA ALA A 187 -53.05 9.74 12.37
C ALA A 187 -53.49 9.93 13.83
N PRO A 188 -54.81 9.98 14.12
CA PRO A 188 -55.35 10.41 15.41
C PRO A 188 -55.24 9.31 16.47
N LYS A 189 -54.89 9.71 17.70
CA LYS A 189 -55.00 8.87 18.90
C LYS A 189 -56.47 8.61 19.23
N SER A 190 -56.95 7.37 19.03
CA SER A 190 -58.23 6.92 19.58
C SER A 190 -58.02 6.18 20.90
N SER A 191 -58.52 6.78 21.97
CA SER A 191 -58.67 6.27 23.33
C SER A 191 -59.83 5.27 23.48
N VAL A 192 -59.62 4.11 24.12
CA VAL A 192 -60.64 3.26 24.78
C VAL A 192 -59.89 2.43 25.85
N SER A 193 -59.89 2.74 27.17
CA SER A 193 -60.91 2.64 28.23
C SER A 193 -61.36 1.22 28.63
N ASN A 194 -60.90 0.79 29.81
CA ASN A 194 -61.41 -0.22 30.78
C ASN A 194 -61.73 -1.64 30.30
N THR A 195 -61.36 -2.72 31.01
CA THR A 195 -62.06 -3.15 32.25
C THR A 195 -61.27 -4.26 32.95
N GLN A 196 -61.06 -4.14 34.27
CA GLN A 196 -60.71 -5.23 35.19
C GLN A 196 -61.95 -6.12 35.43
N PRO A 197 -61.84 -7.43 35.75
CA PRO A 197 -62.01 -7.79 37.16
C PRO A 197 -61.34 -9.09 37.67
N HIS A 198 -61.10 -9.04 38.99
CA HIS A 198 -61.27 -10.06 40.02
C HIS A 198 -60.41 -11.34 40.13
N SER A 199 -59.95 -11.48 41.38
CA SER A 199 -59.31 -12.58 42.09
C SER A 199 -59.99 -13.95 41.97
N LYS A 200 -59.17 -15.01 42.01
CA LYS A 200 -59.08 -15.90 43.17
C LYS A 200 -57.67 -16.48 43.26
#